data_AF-C6WFY0-F1
#
_entry.id   AF-C6WFY0-F1
#
_cell.length_a   1.000
_cell.length_b   1.000
_cell.length_c   1.000
_cell.angle_alpha   90.00
_cell.angle_beta   90.00
_cell.angle_gamma   90.00
#
_symmetry.space_group_name_H-M   'P 1'
#
loop_
_entity.id
_entity.type
_entity.pdbx_description
1 polymer ?
#
loop_
_entity_poly.entity_id
_entity_poly.type
_entity_poly.pdbx_seq_one_letter_code
_entity_poly.pdbx_strand_id
1 'polypeptide(L)'
;MRALGAVLLLSAALTTPTSPTPPTGPAGATSTAVPTSTATPTSTAVPTARLGCLLPPCGAVENRTPTRITVRWADYGNGWSYGAVPPWGRMGGWWHDRIDVDYFLIAPGCRATTSGWVSSFGPGWYKIGSDETVVLNGHTCSTAPAAAR
;
A
#
# COMPACT_ATOMS: atom_id res chain seq x y z
N MET A 1 34.68 0.28 -40.72
CA MET A 1 35.61 -0.17 -39.67
C MET A 1 34.85 -1.11 -38.75
N ARG A 2 35.45 -2.29 -38.51
CA ARG A 2 34.92 -3.41 -37.74
C ARG A 2 34.95 -3.12 -36.24
N ALA A 3 33.96 -3.62 -35.49
CA ALA A 3 34.18 -4.27 -34.20
C ALA A 3 32.94 -5.10 -33.83
N LEU A 4 33.00 -6.39 -34.19
CA LEU A 4 32.26 -7.47 -33.53
C LEU A 4 32.90 -7.69 -32.16
N GLY A 5 32.12 -7.73 -31.10
CA GLY A 5 32.56 -8.09 -29.75
C GLY A 5 31.55 -9.05 -29.13
N ALA A 6 31.91 -10.33 -29.15
CA ALA A 6 31.09 -11.47 -28.75
C ALA A 6 31.46 -11.95 -27.34
N VAL A 7 30.43 -12.41 -26.60
CA VAL A 7 30.38 -13.53 -25.64
C VAL A 7 31.26 -13.48 -24.36
N LEU A 8 30.62 -13.64 -23.19
CA LEU A 8 31.07 -14.50 -22.07
C LEU A 8 29.90 -14.70 -21.07
N LEU A 9 29.22 -15.84 -21.10
CA LEU A 9 29.34 -17.05 -20.24
C LEU A 9 28.51 -17.04 -18.93
N LEU A 10 27.63 -18.05 -18.88
CA LEU A 10 26.75 -18.51 -17.81
C LEU A 10 27.48 -18.81 -16.49
N SER A 11 26.79 -18.58 -15.37
CA SER A 11 26.96 -19.38 -14.15
C SER A 11 25.62 -19.53 -13.45
N ALA A 12 25.03 -20.72 -13.57
CA ALA A 12 23.86 -21.15 -12.82
C ALA A 12 24.29 -21.63 -11.43
N ALA A 13 23.56 -21.24 -10.39
CA ALA A 13 23.63 -21.87 -9.08
C ALA A 13 22.23 -22.40 -8.72
N LEU A 14 22.06 -23.72 -8.88
CA LEU A 14 20.94 -24.48 -8.34
C LEU A 14 21.21 -24.76 -6.86
N THR A 15 20.30 -24.37 -5.98
CA THR A 15 20.13 -25.02 -4.67
C THR A 15 18.66 -25.12 -4.32
N THR A 16 18.12 -26.32 -4.47
CA THR A 16 16.83 -26.77 -3.94
C THR A 16 17.03 -27.37 -2.55
N PRO A 17 16.34 -26.90 -1.50
CA PRO A 17 16.16 -27.67 -0.27
C PRO A 17 14.82 -28.42 -0.27
N THR A 18 14.94 -29.74 -0.14
CA THR A 18 13.89 -30.76 -0.07
C THR A 18 13.24 -30.82 1.33
N SER A 19 11.94 -31.06 1.35
CA SER A 19 11.04 -31.17 2.51
C SER A 19 11.34 -32.31 3.49
N PRO A 20 10.82 -32.22 4.73
CA PRO A 20 10.32 -33.40 5.44
C PRO A 20 8.80 -33.43 5.54
N THR A 21 8.22 -34.57 5.14
CA THR A 21 6.83 -34.98 5.29
C THR A 21 6.52 -35.39 6.74
N PRO A 22 5.40 -34.95 7.34
CA PRO A 22 4.94 -35.49 8.62
C PRO A 22 4.22 -36.85 8.47
N PRO A 23 4.23 -37.68 9.53
CA PRO A 23 3.82 -39.08 9.49
C PRO A 23 2.30 -39.32 9.44
N THR A 24 1.93 -40.40 8.76
CA THR A 24 0.59 -41.01 8.73
C THR A 24 0.36 -41.84 10.01
N GLY A 25 -0.73 -41.55 10.73
CA GLY A 25 -1.24 -42.35 11.85
C GLY A 25 -2.77 -42.48 11.78
N PRO A 26 -3.37 -43.53 12.39
CA PRO A 26 -4.65 -44.09 11.97
C PRO A 26 -5.89 -43.42 12.59
N ALA A 27 -7.02 -43.64 11.90
CA ALA A 27 -8.37 -43.21 12.26
C ALA A 27 -8.93 -43.89 13.53
N GLY A 28 -9.72 -43.14 14.32
CA GLY A 28 -10.45 -43.64 15.49
C GLY A 28 -11.47 -42.63 16.06
N ALA A 29 -12.69 -42.68 15.54
CA ALA A 29 -14.02 -42.54 16.17
C ALA A 29 -14.28 -41.65 17.43
N THR A 30 -15.24 -40.72 17.25
CA THR A 30 -16.40 -40.37 18.13
C THR A 30 -16.21 -39.70 19.50
N SER A 31 -16.67 -38.45 19.65
CA SER A 31 -17.81 -38.04 20.51
C SER A 31 -17.87 -36.53 20.80
N THR A 32 -19.04 -35.97 20.47
CA THR A 32 -19.82 -34.91 21.12
C THR A 32 -19.19 -34.03 22.21
N ALA A 33 -19.08 -32.72 21.95
CA ALA A 33 -19.45 -31.65 22.90
C ALA A 33 -19.49 -30.29 22.17
N VAL A 34 -20.64 -29.61 22.26
CA VAL A 34 -20.83 -28.20 21.88
C VAL A 34 -20.28 -27.31 23.00
N PRO A 35 -19.49 -26.27 22.68
CA PRO A 35 -19.47 -25.07 23.49
C PRO A 35 -20.02 -23.87 22.70
N THR A 36 -21.12 -23.35 23.22
CA THR A 36 -21.69 -22.03 22.98
C THR A 36 -20.58 -20.97 23.01
N SER A 37 -20.22 -20.45 21.84
CA SER A 37 -19.38 -19.26 21.76
C SER A 37 -20.24 -18.03 21.95
N THR A 38 -20.26 -17.55 23.19
CA THR A 38 -20.71 -16.21 23.56
C THR A 38 -19.88 -15.20 22.76
N ALA A 39 -20.47 -14.62 21.71
CA ALA A 39 -19.81 -13.58 20.94
C ALA A 39 -19.62 -12.34 21.83
N THR A 40 -18.37 -12.06 22.11
CA THR A 40 -17.80 -10.91 22.82
C THR A 40 -18.43 -9.60 22.33
N PRO A 41 -18.74 -8.63 23.21
CA PRO A 41 -19.21 -7.32 22.77
C PRO A 41 -18.18 -6.66 21.87
N THR A 42 -18.58 -6.35 20.64
CA THR A 42 -17.85 -5.44 19.75
C THR A 42 -17.82 -4.07 20.42
N SER A 43 -16.76 -3.80 21.17
CA SER A 43 -16.45 -2.45 21.62
C SER A 43 -16.11 -1.64 20.37
N THR A 44 -17.08 -0.89 19.87
CA THR A 44 -16.85 0.18 18.90
C THR A 44 -15.96 1.19 19.61
N ALA A 45 -14.64 1.05 19.46
CA ALA A 45 -13.69 2.05 19.91
C ALA A 45 -14.08 3.36 19.23
N VAL A 46 -14.63 4.29 20.02
CA VAL A 46 -14.84 5.67 19.58
C VAL A 46 -13.47 6.19 19.20
N PRO A 47 -13.24 6.59 17.94
CA PRO A 47 -11.92 7.07 17.53
C PRO A 47 -11.59 8.26 18.41
N THR A 48 -10.55 8.10 19.23
CA THR A 48 -9.91 9.19 19.96
C THR A 48 -9.69 10.29 18.94
N ALA A 49 -10.32 11.44 19.15
CA ALA A 49 -10.25 12.58 18.24
C ALA A 49 -8.77 12.86 17.95
N ARG A 50 -8.31 12.41 16.77
CA ARG A 50 -6.97 12.72 16.30
C ARG A 50 -6.90 14.23 16.23
N LEU A 51 -5.84 14.81 16.78
CA LEU A 51 -5.40 16.14 16.38
C LEU A 51 -5.02 16.04 14.90
N GLY A 52 -6.02 15.91 14.04
CA GLY A 52 -5.86 15.97 12.60
C GLY A 52 -5.45 17.38 12.21
N CYS A 53 -5.56 17.69 10.93
CA CYS A 53 -5.35 19.03 10.47
C CYS A 53 -6.34 20.00 11.15
N LEU A 54 -5.84 20.77 12.13
CA LEU A 54 -6.58 21.72 12.98
C LEU A 54 -6.50 23.17 12.48
N LEU A 55 -5.63 23.45 11.51
CA LEU A 55 -5.53 24.73 10.83
C LEU A 55 -5.33 24.47 9.33
N PRO A 56 -6.07 25.14 8.44
CA PRO A 56 -5.82 25.02 7.02
C PRO A 56 -4.47 25.64 6.65
N PRO A 57 -3.85 25.17 5.55
CA PRO A 57 -4.36 24.15 4.63
C PRO A 57 -3.96 22.71 5.02
N CYS A 58 -4.64 21.71 4.43
CA CYS A 58 -4.33 20.29 4.65
C CYS A 58 -4.29 19.54 3.32
N GLY A 59 -3.30 18.66 3.19
CA GLY A 59 -3.08 17.78 2.07
C GLY A 59 -4.29 16.88 1.86
N ALA A 60 -4.70 16.76 0.60
CA ALA A 60 -5.81 15.90 0.20
C ALA A 60 -5.46 15.12 -1.07
N VAL A 61 -6.07 13.95 -1.22
CA VAL A 61 -5.95 13.11 -2.41
C VAL A 61 -7.34 12.80 -2.94
N GLU A 62 -7.58 13.14 -4.20
CA GLU A 62 -8.71 12.67 -5.00
C GLU A 62 -8.23 11.55 -5.91
N ASN A 63 -8.85 10.38 -5.78
CA ASN A 63 -8.51 9.22 -6.59
C ASN A 63 -9.42 9.15 -7.81
N ARG A 64 -8.90 9.55 -8.97
CA ARG A 64 -9.57 9.42 -10.26
C ARG A 64 -9.11 8.17 -11.03
N THR A 65 -8.96 7.06 -10.32
CA THR A 65 -8.61 5.77 -10.91
C THR A 65 -9.61 4.69 -10.47
N PRO A 66 -9.73 3.56 -11.22
CA PRO A 66 -10.61 2.46 -10.82
C PRO A 66 -10.04 1.62 -9.66
N THR A 67 -8.83 1.91 -9.19
CA THR A 67 -8.14 1.15 -8.14
C THR A 67 -8.13 1.92 -6.83
N ARG A 68 -8.23 1.22 -5.70
CA ARG A 68 -8.03 1.82 -4.38
C ARG A 68 -6.56 2.25 -4.21
N ILE A 69 -6.35 3.42 -3.63
CA ILE A 69 -5.01 3.99 -3.40
C ILE A 69 -4.74 4.06 -1.91
N THR A 70 -3.59 3.52 -1.47
CA THR A 70 -3.15 3.66 -0.09
C THR A 70 -2.59 5.05 0.14
N VAL A 71 -2.93 5.65 1.27
CA VAL A 71 -2.36 6.92 1.74
C VAL A 71 -1.80 6.76 3.13
N ARG A 72 -0.90 7.66 3.51
CA ARG A 72 -0.41 7.77 4.89
C ARG A 72 -0.25 9.23 5.30
N TRP A 73 -0.34 9.45 6.60
CA TRP A 73 -0.14 10.75 7.23
C TRP A 73 0.48 10.56 8.61
N ALA A 74 1.17 11.58 9.10
CA ALA A 74 1.71 11.60 10.45
C ALA A 74 1.10 12.75 11.26
N ASP A 75 0.27 12.41 12.24
CA ASP A 75 -0.17 13.38 13.24
C ASP A 75 0.99 13.63 14.23
N TYR A 76 1.15 14.87 14.69
CA TYR A 76 2.27 15.27 15.55
C TYR A 76 2.44 14.32 16.75
N GLY A 77 3.59 13.65 16.84
CA GLY A 77 3.93 12.72 17.93
C GLY A 77 3.34 11.31 17.84
N ASN A 78 2.54 10.98 16.82
CA ASN A 78 1.78 9.71 16.77
C ASN A 78 2.29 8.70 15.71
N GLY A 79 3.44 8.96 15.08
CA GLY A 79 3.98 8.10 14.02
C GLY A 79 3.10 8.09 12.76
N TRP A 80 3.33 7.10 11.89
CA TRP A 80 2.58 6.97 10.62
C TRP A 80 1.22 6.30 10.81
N SER A 81 0.20 6.96 10.29
CA SER A 81 -1.13 6.41 10.07
C SER A 81 -1.36 6.05 8.61
N TYR A 82 -2.27 5.12 8.35
CA TYR A 82 -2.55 4.62 7.01
C TYR A 82 -4.06 4.63 6.75
N GLY A 83 -4.41 4.82 5.49
CA GLY A 83 -5.78 4.80 5.01
C GLY A 83 -5.82 4.43 3.54
N ALA A 84 -7.02 4.47 2.97
CA ALA A 84 -7.18 4.20 1.57
C ALA A 84 -8.28 5.05 0.93
N VAL A 85 -7.98 5.62 -0.22
CA VAL A 85 -8.93 6.37 -1.03
C VAL A 85 -9.61 5.39 -1.99
N PRO A 86 -10.94 5.19 -1.90
CA PRO A 86 -11.65 4.33 -2.83
C PRO A 86 -11.58 4.90 -4.26
N PRO A 87 -11.90 4.09 -5.29
CA PRO A 87 -12.08 4.59 -6.65
C PRO A 87 -13.05 5.76 -6.70
N TRP A 88 -12.70 6.83 -7.42
CA TRP A 88 -13.49 8.07 -7.54
C TRP A 88 -13.77 8.78 -6.20
N GLY A 89 -13.02 8.44 -5.16
CA GLY A 89 -13.16 9.00 -3.81
C GLY A 89 -12.16 10.10 -3.49
N ARG A 90 -12.29 10.65 -2.28
CA ARG A 90 -11.41 11.67 -1.70
C ARG A 90 -11.05 11.32 -0.27
N MET A 91 -9.84 11.67 0.16
CA MET A 91 -9.40 11.63 1.55
C MET A 91 -8.49 12.82 1.85
N GLY A 92 -8.55 13.34 3.07
CA GLY A 92 -7.78 14.49 3.48
C GLY A 92 -8.42 15.82 3.10
N GLY A 93 -7.82 16.88 3.62
CA GLY A 93 -8.28 18.25 3.41
C GLY A 93 -9.07 18.78 4.61
N TRP A 94 -8.80 20.06 4.92
CA TRP A 94 -9.43 20.80 6.01
C TRP A 94 -10.97 20.73 5.98
N TRP A 95 -11.53 20.91 4.78
CA TRP A 95 -12.98 20.99 4.55
C TRP A 95 -13.66 19.62 4.37
N HIS A 96 -12.93 18.50 4.51
CA HIS A 96 -13.46 17.15 4.28
C HIS A 96 -13.49 16.34 5.57
N ASP A 97 -12.36 15.76 5.97
CA ASP A 97 -12.23 14.83 7.10
C ASP A 97 -11.17 15.27 8.12
N ARG A 98 -10.57 16.46 7.91
CA ARG A 98 -9.49 17.02 8.73
C ARG A 98 -8.25 16.11 8.82
N ILE A 99 -7.98 15.30 7.81
CA ILE A 99 -6.72 14.57 7.70
C ILE A 99 -5.75 15.40 6.83
N ASP A 100 -4.51 15.56 7.28
CA ASP A 100 -3.42 16.12 6.46
C ASP A 100 -2.69 14.97 5.76
N VAL A 101 -3.16 14.58 4.58
CA VAL A 101 -2.51 13.47 3.86
C VAL A 101 -1.11 13.91 3.45
N ASP A 102 -0.09 13.16 3.88
CA ASP A 102 1.30 13.47 3.52
C ASP A 102 1.77 12.71 2.27
N TYR A 103 1.32 11.46 2.10
CA TYR A 103 1.74 10.62 0.98
C TYR A 103 0.62 9.74 0.44
N PHE A 104 0.73 9.38 -0.85
CA PHE A 104 -0.01 8.29 -1.47
C PHE A 104 0.94 7.28 -2.12
N LEU A 105 0.48 6.04 -2.26
CA LEU A 105 1.22 4.93 -2.83
C LEU A 105 0.65 4.53 -4.18
N ILE A 106 1.51 4.43 -5.18
CA ILE A 106 1.24 3.72 -6.43
C ILE A 106 2.13 2.48 -6.53
N ALA A 107 1.80 1.59 -7.47
CA ALA A 107 2.59 0.39 -7.69
C ALA A 107 4.08 0.73 -7.94
N PRO A 108 5.03 0.02 -7.29
CA PRO A 108 6.46 0.21 -7.53
C PRO A 108 6.81 0.05 -9.01
N GLY A 109 7.70 0.91 -9.52
CA GLY A 109 8.05 0.94 -10.96
C GLY A 109 7.04 1.67 -11.85
N CYS A 110 5.95 2.17 -11.28
CA CYS A 110 5.00 3.03 -11.96
C CYS A 110 5.22 4.49 -11.58
N ARG A 111 4.76 5.39 -12.47
CA ARG A 111 4.78 6.83 -12.30
C ARG A 111 3.36 7.37 -12.23
N ALA A 112 3.07 8.18 -11.22
CA ALA A 112 1.76 8.78 -11.02
C ALA A 112 1.48 9.82 -12.12
N THR A 113 0.23 9.87 -12.58
CA THR A 113 -0.31 10.94 -13.42
C THR A 113 -1.22 11.78 -12.53
N THR A 114 -0.78 12.97 -12.12
CA THR A 114 -1.51 13.81 -11.17
C THR A 114 -1.81 15.20 -11.73
N SER A 115 -2.91 15.80 -11.27
CA SER A 115 -3.04 17.25 -11.19
C SER A 115 -2.63 17.67 -9.78
N GLY A 116 -1.75 18.67 -9.69
CA GLY A 116 -1.17 19.11 -8.43
C GLY A 116 0.26 18.62 -8.20
N TRP A 117 0.95 19.25 -7.26
CA TRP A 117 2.39 19.03 -7.04
C TRP A 117 2.66 17.80 -6.17
N VAL A 118 3.54 16.92 -6.66
CA VAL A 118 3.98 15.72 -5.96
C VAL A 118 5.49 15.51 -6.14
N SER A 119 6.13 14.90 -5.14
CA SER A 119 7.52 14.46 -5.23
C SER A 119 7.63 12.98 -4.91
N SER A 120 8.45 12.23 -5.67
CA SER A 120 8.66 10.80 -5.39
C SER A 120 9.51 10.63 -4.14
N PHE A 121 9.10 9.73 -3.24
CA PHE A 121 9.75 9.48 -1.96
C PHE A 121 9.92 7.97 -1.72
N GLY A 122 10.82 7.36 -2.48
CA GLY A 122 11.09 5.92 -2.41
C GLY A 122 10.12 5.08 -3.25
N PRO A 123 10.15 3.75 -3.10
CA PRO A 123 9.42 2.84 -3.99
C PRO A 123 7.90 3.06 -3.97
N GLY A 124 7.36 3.66 -5.02
CA GLY A 124 5.93 3.87 -5.23
C GLY A 124 5.29 4.98 -4.40
N TRP A 125 5.96 5.52 -3.38
CA TRP A 125 5.43 6.58 -2.54
C TRP A 125 5.63 7.96 -3.16
N TYR A 126 4.60 8.78 -3.10
CA TYR A 126 4.61 10.16 -3.54
C TYR A 126 4.21 11.04 -2.37
N LYS A 127 5.06 12.02 -2.05
CA LYS A 127 4.80 13.06 -1.06
C LYS A 127 3.98 14.18 -1.71
N ILE A 128 2.99 14.67 -0.98
CA ILE A 128 2.20 15.85 -1.34
C ILE A 128 2.50 17.00 -0.36
N GLY A 129 2.20 18.23 -0.76
CA GLY A 129 2.26 19.37 0.16
C GLY A 129 1.06 19.37 1.10
N SER A 130 1.24 19.85 2.34
CA SER A 130 0.13 20.07 3.28
C SER A 130 -0.85 21.12 2.79
N ASP A 131 -0.53 21.89 1.74
CA ASP A 131 -1.42 22.87 1.11
C ASP A 131 -2.08 22.41 -0.19
N GLU A 132 -1.85 21.15 -0.59
CA GLU A 132 -2.18 20.67 -1.92
C GLU A 132 -3.38 19.70 -1.90
N THR A 133 -4.29 19.85 -2.86
CA THR A 133 -5.20 18.76 -3.24
C THR A 133 -4.68 18.10 -4.51
N VAL A 134 -4.15 16.88 -4.37
CA VAL A 134 -3.64 16.10 -5.51
C VAL A 134 -4.77 15.27 -6.10
N VAL A 135 -4.98 15.39 -7.41
CA VAL A 135 -5.89 14.54 -8.17
C VAL A 135 -5.09 13.48 -8.90
N LEU A 136 -5.21 12.22 -8.48
CA LEU A 136 -4.57 11.10 -9.17
C LEU A 136 -5.44 10.63 -10.35
N ASN A 137 -5.05 10.98 -11.57
CA ASN A 137 -5.76 10.63 -12.80
C ASN A 137 -5.37 9.25 -13.37
N GLY A 138 -4.28 8.66 -12.86
CA GLY A 138 -3.79 7.36 -13.33
C GLY A 138 -2.35 7.11 -12.91
N HIS A 139 -1.77 6.03 -13.42
CA HIS A 139 -0.34 5.76 -13.34
C HIS A 139 0.14 5.03 -14.59
N THR A 140 1.40 5.23 -14.95
CA THR A 140 2.04 4.56 -16.08
C THR A 140 3.18 3.70 -15.57
N CYS A 141 3.16 2.41 -15.89
CA CYS A 141 4.21 1.49 -15.45
C CYS A 141 5.22 1.32 -16.57
N SER A 142 6.49 1.49 -16.24
CA SER A 142 7.55 1.03 -17.12
C SER A 142 7.67 -0.46 -16.87
N THR A 143 7.11 -1.29 -17.74
CA THR A 143 7.48 -2.70 -17.77
C THR A 143 8.94 -2.73 -18.22
N ALA A 144 9.89 -2.63 -17.29
CA ALA A 144 11.17 -3.27 -17.55
C ALA A 144 10.79 -4.73 -17.83
N PRO A 145 11.14 -5.31 -18.99
CA PRO A 145 10.86 -6.71 -19.23
C PRO A 145 11.39 -7.47 -18.02
N ALA A 146 10.49 -8.21 -17.36
CA ALA A 146 10.91 -9.09 -16.27
C ALA A 146 12.05 -9.91 -16.86
N ALA A 147 13.26 -9.73 -16.33
CA ALA A 147 14.39 -10.53 -16.76
C ALA A 147 13.94 -11.98 -16.57
N ALA A 148 13.73 -12.67 -17.69
CA ALA A 148 13.31 -14.06 -17.69
C ALA A 148 14.33 -14.81 -16.83
N ARG A 149 13.89 -15.29 -15.67
CA ARG A 149 14.69 -16.11 -14.76
C ARG A 149 14.53 -17.57 -15.14
#